data_AF-D2UYG3-F1
#
_entry.id   AF-D2UYG3-F1
#
_cell.length_a   1.000
_cell.length_b   1.000
_cell.length_c   1.000
_cell.angle_alpha   90.00
_cell.angle_beta   90.00
_cell.angle_gamma   90.00
#
_symmetry.space_group_name_H-M   'P 1'
#
loop_
_entity.id
_entity.type
_entity.pdbx_description
1 polymer ?
#
loop_
_entity_poly.entity_id
_entity_poly.type
_entity_poly.pdbx_seq_one_letter_code
_entity_poly.pdbx_strand_id
1 'polypeptide(L)'
;MSDDEFVQKLSTMEENSDQVDVGDHEFELAVNQLVKLLGDTDLNNSKALEISNSRISHNLSKIGLQNMNSSVVDFKSYLESHSKNKEDSPKKDAVLGPVWESVAPSIKSRMQRSISAFREHLNQTEDPNETIYILNKINSEINEEKPKKEVGQEKWDELAQRLNRPYEKKAKKIEKIVNEREEDYCKNNTFQPVINERSRQLISPGSTLDDRVSTFVVEKMKHIEKKKQEFSKIEENELKFKPEITKKSQKMNRDVTVLLNWREEKKERLKSLKDQVKQKEVDGCTFRPNLSSRSRKIAEQTKKTPSTFQTSNDVFERNYEWEFIKNHKKRKYIESYIKQEKAQHNPNITSKASNLKRSEPFGDRLYKQGLEGLEKKEKFRETFLHNFYQKRGQGIIHKDDDSYFGDDDNISAGTSDSNFSLTDDQIFAIIKQYELDTDIPNTSWSPKKEVEPSPSKSPERENESDGPHISDPKERFARTLETLRLFHKYKNQKDPNDGDL
;
A
#
# COMPACT_ATOMS: atom_id res chain seq x y z
N MET A 1 9.47 -17.29 26.06
CA MET A 1 9.80 -17.38 24.63
C MET A 1 11.31 -17.39 24.52
N SER A 2 11.88 -18.36 23.81
CA SER A 2 13.30 -18.30 23.46
C SER A 2 13.52 -17.27 22.33
N ASP A 3 14.73 -16.74 22.19
CA ASP A 3 15.06 -15.81 21.11
C ASP A 3 14.80 -16.43 19.72
N ASP A 4 14.93 -17.75 19.60
CA ASP A 4 14.63 -18.50 18.37
C ASP A 4 13.11 -18.54 18.05
N GLU A 5 12.25 -18.61 19.08
CA GLU A 5 10.80 -18.49 18.93
C GLU A 5 10.40 -17.08 18.48
N PHE A 6 11.13 -16.04 18.92
CA PHE A 6 10.85 -14.66 18.54
C PHE A 6 11.23 -14.37 17.08
N VAL A 7 12.38 -14.89 16.61
CA VAL A 7 12.80 -14.76 15.21
C VAL A 7 11.86 -15.51 14.26
N GLN A 8 11.36 -16.69 14.66
CA GLN A 8 10.35 -17.42 13.88
C GLN A 8 9.00 -16.68 13.81
N LYS A 9 8.62 -15.95 14.87
CA LYS A 9 7.39 -15.16 14.89
C LYS A 9 7.47 -13.90 14.03
N LEU A 10 8.63 -13.26 13.96
CA LEU A 10 8.86 -12.14 13.05
C LEU A 10 8.88 -12.59 11.58
N SER A 11 9.48 -13.75 11.29
CA SER A 11 9.53 -14.29 9.93
C SER A 11 8.16 -14.72 9.39
N THR A 12 7.21 -15.08 10.26
CA THR A 12 5.84 -15.45 9.85
C THR A 12 4.90 -14.25 9.67
N MET A 13 5.23 -13.08 10.25
CA MET A 13 4.49 -11.84 10.00
C MET A 13 4.85 -11.19 8.66
N GLU A 14 6.05 -11.44 8.12
CA GLU A 14 6.49 -10.87 6.83
C GLU A 14 5.85 -11.57 5.60
N GLU A 15 5.43 -12.84 5.74
CA GLU A 15 4.87 -13.63 4.62
C GLU A 15 3.34 -13.49 4.44
N ASN A 16 2.61 -12.84 5.36
CA ASN A 16 1.15 -12.63 5.29
C ASN A 16 0.76 -11.16 5.10
N SER A 17 1.49 -10.40 4.27
CA SER A 17 1.19 -8.99 3.98
C SER A 17 0.25 -8.81 2.78
N ASP A 18 -0.88 -9.51 2.79
CA ASP A 18 -2.07 -9.08 2.04
C ASP A 18 -3.02 -8.40 3.03
N GLN A 19 -2.87 -7.07 3.11
CA GLN A 19 -3.86 -6.07 3.51
C GLN A 19 -4.87 -6.47 4.62
N VAL A 20 -4.40 -6.56 5.86
CA VAL A 20 -5.27 -6.46 7.05
C VAL A 20 -5.11 -5.07 7.64
N ASP A 21 -6.19 -4.30 7.66
CA ASP A 21 -6.29 -3.04 8.41
C ASP A 21 -6.25 -3.37 9.90
N VAL A 22 -5.06 -3.31 10.49
CA VAL A 22 -4.87 -3.42 11.93
C VAL A 22 -5.34 -2.11 12.54
N GLY A 23 -6.51 -2.12 13.18
CA GLY A 23 -7.06 -0.93 13.82
C GLY A 23 -6.13 -0.38 14.89
N ASP A 24 -6.12 0.95 15.06
CA ASP A 24 -5.21 1.69 15.95
C ASP A 24 -5.11 1.11 17.37
N HIS A 25 -6.18 0.46 17.85
CA HIS A 25 -6.22 -0.16 19.18
C HIS A 25 -5.31 -1.40 19.32
N GLU A 26 -5.20 -2.24 18.29
CA GLU A 26 -4.33 -3.43 18.31
C GLU A 26 -2.85 -3.04 18.19
N PHE A 27 -2.55 -2.00 17.42
CA PHE A 27 -1.22 -1.39 17.37
C PHE A 27 -0.82 -0.82 18.73
N GLU A 28 -1.73 -0.10 19.40
CA GLU A 28 -1.48 0.47 20.72
C GLU A 28 -1.28 -0.61 21.81
N LEU A 29 -2.01 -1.72 21.75
CA LEU A 29 -1.80 -2.88 22.62
C LEU A 29 -0.45 -3.56 22.37
N ALA A 30 -0.03 -3.69 21.12
CA ALA A 30 1.27 -4.25 20.76
C ALA A 30 2.44 -3.35 21.22
N VAL A 31 2.31 -2.03 21.08
CA VAL A 31 3.29 -1.05 21.57
C VAL A 31 3.39 -1.08 23.10
N ASN A 32 2.26 -1.14 23.79
CA ASN A 32 2.25 -1.21 25.26
C ASN A 32 2.82 -2.54 25.79
N GLN A 33 2.61 -3.66 25.11
CA GLN A 33 3.29 -4.92 25.43
C GLN A 33 4.80 -4.87 25.20
N LEU A 34 5.24 -4.19 24.14
CA LEU A 34 6.67 -4.00 23.84
C LEU A 34 7.36 -3.13 24.90
N VAL A 35 6.72 -2.04 25.32
CA VAL A 35 7.22 -1.15 26.38
C VAL A 35 7.29 -1.88 27.72
N LYS A 36 6.31 -2.73 28.03
CA LYS A 36 6.30 -3.56 29.24
C LYS A 36 7.42 -4.61 29.23
N LEU A 37 7.66 -5.25 28.08
CA LEU A 37 8.77 -6.20 27.90
C LEU A 37 10.15 -5.53 27.98
N LEU A 38 10.28 -4.28 27.52
CA LEU A 38 11.51 -3.51 27.64
C LEU A 38 11.74 -2.99 29.07
N GLY A 39 10.68 -2.72 29.83
CA GLY A 39 10.73 -2.30 31.23
C GLY A 39 11.19 -3.41 32.19
N ASP A 40 10.96 -4.67 31.86
CA ASP A 40 11.24 -5.81 32.75
C ASP A 40 12.61 -6.49 32.51
N THR A 41 13.45 -5.97 31.60
CA THR A 41 14.79 -6.53 31.34
C THR A 41 15.90 -5.88 32.17
N ASP A 42 15.89 -6.15 33.48
CA ASP A 42 17.10 -6.06 34.30
C ASP A 42 18.01 -7.26 33.98
N LEU A 43 18.95 -7.09 33.04
CA LEU A 43 19.95 -8.12 32.72
C LEU A 43 21.37 -7.53 32.57
N ASN A 44 22.16 -7.80 33.62
CA ASN A 44 23.62 -7.98 33.66
C ASN A 44 24.40 -7.68 32.36
N ASN A 45 25.12 -6.55 32.39
CA ASN A 45 26.01 -6.01 31.35
C ASN A 45 27.05 -7.00 30.78
N SER A 46 27.37 -8.12 31.44
CA SER A 46 28.40 -9.05 30.95
C SER A 46 27.96 -9.86 29.73
N LYS A 47 26.70 -10.30 29.66
CA LYS A 47 26.20 -11.09 28.51
C LYS A 47 25.96 -10.23 27.28
N ALA A 48 25.54 -8.97 27.46
CA ALA A 48 25.38 -8.02 26.36
C ALA A 48 26.74 -7.69 25.70
N LEU A 49 27.81 -7.63 26.49
CA LEU A 49 29.17 -7.42 25.98
C LEU A 49 29.72 -8.64 25.22
N GLU A 50 29.38 -9.84 25.65
CA GLU A 50 29.81 -11.08 24.99
C GLU A 50 29.09 -11.29 23.65
N ILE A 51 27.79 -10.95 23.58
CA ILE A 51 27.00 -10.98 22.35
C ILE A 51 27.44 -9.87 21.38
N SER A 52 27.79 -8.68 21.87
CA SER A 52 28.29 -7.60 21.01
C SER A 52 29.68 -7.95 20.44
N ASN A 53 30.58 -8.52 21.24
CA ASN A 53 31.89 -8.97 20.77
C ASN A 53 31.79 -10.14 19.79
N SER A 54 30.86 -11.07 20.00
CA SER A 54 30.54 -12.15 19.04
C SER A 54 30.01 -11.60 17.72
N ARG A 55 29.11 -10.61 17.75
CA ARG A 55 28.60 -9.93 16.55
C ARG A 55 29.68 -9.14 15.81
N ILE A 56 30.57 -8.47 16.54
CA ILE A 56 31.68 -7.72 15.94
C ILE A 56 32.67 -8.69 15.29
N SER A 57 33.05 -9.77 15.98
CA SER A 57 33.87 -10.86 15.43
C SER A 57 33.27 -11.45 14.15
N HIS A 58 31.99 -11.79 14.17
CA HIS A 58 31.27 -12.36 13.03
C HIS A 58 31.14 -11.35 11.86
N ASN A 59 30.93 -10.06 12.15
CA ASN A 59 30.86 -9.03 11.12
C ASN A 59 32.23 -8.70 10.52
N LEU A 60 33.31 -8.73 11.33
CA LEU A 60 34.70 -8.60 10.87
C LEU A 60 35.13 -9.79 10.01
N SER A 61 34.64 -11.00 10.32
CA SER A 61 34.80 -12.21 9.51
C SER A 61 34.16 -12.07 8.13
N LYS A 62 32.93 -11.53 8.06
CA LYS A 62 32.20 -11.28 6.80
C LYS A 62 32.86 -10.29 5.85
N ILE A 63 33.69 -9.38 6.36
CA ILE A 63 34.47 -8.43 5.55
C ILE A 63 35.92 -8.86 5.34
N GLY A 64 36.28 -10.11 5.67
CA GLY A 64 37.58 -10.71 5.34
C GLY A 64 38.76 -10.22 6.19
N LEU A 65 38.53 -9.58 7.33
CA LEU A 65 39.58 -8.95 8.14
C LEU A 65 40.16 -9.84 9.26
N GLN A 66 39.77 -11.12 9.34
CA GLN A 66 40.09 -11.95 10.49
C GLN A 66 41.54 -12.52 10.51
N ASN A 67 42.31 -12.39 9.42
CA ASN A 67 43.65 -12.96 9.29
C ASN A 67 44.74 -11.97 8.82
N MET A 68 44.83 -10.78 9.44
CA MET A 68 45.92 -9.82 9.18
C MET A 68 46.96 -9.73 10.32
N ASN A 69 46.93 -10.65 11.29
CA ASN A 69 47.87 -10.68 12.42
C ASN A 69 49.07 -11.63 12.25
N SER A 70 49.48 -11.97 11.02
CA SER A 70 50.79 -12.63 10.80
C SER A 70 51.21 -12.66 9.32
N SER A 71 51.41 -11.49 8.71
CA SER A 71 52.26 -11.34 7.52
C SER A 71 52.25 -9.87 7.15
N VAL A 72 53.36 -9.19 7.42
CA VAL A 72 53.62 -7.88 6.82
C VAL A 72 53.78 -8.13 5.32
N VAL A 73 52.67 -8.10 4.60
CA VAL A 73 52.68 -8.04 3.14
C VAL A 73 53.18 -6.63 2.82
N ASP A 74 54.38 -6.58 2.27
CA ASP A 74 55.09 -5.37 1.89
C ASP A 74 54.20 -4.49 0.99
N PHE A 75 53.71 -3.38 1.56
CA PHE A 75 52.83 -2.42 0.88
C PHE A 75 53.48 -1.86 -0.40
N LYS A 76 54.82 -1.93 -0.48
CA LYS A 76 55.59 -1.61 -1.67
C LYS A 76 55.33 -2.59 -2.83
N SER A 77 55.19 -3.88 -2.54
CA SER A 77 54.86 -4.92 -3.52
C SER A 77 53.43 -4.78 -4.05
N TYR A 78 52.50 -4.34 -3.20
CA TYR A 78 51.13 -4.01 -3.61
C TYR A 78 51.10 -2.80 -4.57
N LEU A 79 51.83 -1.73 -4.26
CA LEU A 79 51.94 -0.55 -5.14
C LEU A 79 52.69 -0.85 -6.45
N GLU A 80 53.75 -1.67 -6.43
CA GLU A 80 54.48 -2.07 -7.64
C GLU A 80 53.66 -2.97 -8.57
N SER A 81 52.82 -3.86 -8.01
CA SER A 81 51.92 -4.72 -8.78
C SER A 81 50.84 -3.94 -9.56
N HIS A 82 50.48 -2.74 -9.08
CA HIS A 82 49.54 -1.85 -9.75
C HIS A 82 50.20 -0.76 -10.62
N SER A 83 51.53 -0.61 -10.53
CA SER A 83 52.31 0.30 -11.38
C SER A 83 52.68 -0.32 -12.74
N LYS A 84 52.86 -1.65 -12.82
CA LYS A 84 53.34 -2.34 -14.03
C LYS A 84 52.29 -2.59 -15.13
N ASN A 85 51.00 -2.32 -14.89
CA ASN A 85 49.97 -2.35 -15.94
C ASN A 85 49.77 -0.95 -16.56
N LYS A 86 50.87 -0.36 -17.03
CA LYS A 86 50.91 0.86 -17.84
C LYS A 86 50.99 0.46 -19.30
N GLU A 87 49.85 0.21 -19.92
CA GLU A 87 49.55 0.42 -21.34
C GLU A 87 48.11 -0.09 -21.55
N ASP A 88 47.26 0.70 -22.21
CA ASP A 88 45.94 0.31 -22.75
C ASP A 88 44.66 0.32 -21.89
N SER A 89 44.45 1.30 -20.98
CA SER A 89 43.05 1.65 -20.63
C SER A 89 42.81 3.14 -20.29
N PRO A 90 41.85 3.83 -20.95
CA PRO A 90 41.62 5.27 -20.78
C PRO A 90 40.59 5.62 -19.69
N LYS A 91 40.49 4.85 -18.61
CA LYS A 91 39.55 5.14 -17.50
C LYS A 91 40.22 4.99 -16.13
N LYS A 92 41.10 5.94 -15.81
CA LYS A 92 41.68 6.09 -14.46
C LYS A 92 41.02 7.30 -13.81
N ASP A 93 40.12 7.06 -12.85
CA ASP A 93 39.78 8.03 -11.78
C ASP A 93 38.97 7.42 -10.62
N ALA A 94 38.46 6.19 -10.71
CA ALA A 94 37.72 5.56 -9.62
C ALA A 94 38.59 4.59 -8.81
N VAL A 95 39.54 5.12 -8.03
CA VAL A 95 40.39 4.32 -7.10
C VAL A 95 39.68 4.05 -5.76
N LEU A 96 38.55 4.71 -5.50
CA LEU A 96 37.74 4.54 -4.30
C LEU A 96 36.38 4.02 -4.74
N GLY A 97 36.03 2.78 -4.36
CA GLY A 97 34.87 2.04 -4.86
C GLY A 97 33.49 2.66 -4.55
N PRO A 98 32.38 1.89 -4.61
CA PRO A 98 31.00 2.41 -4.58
C PRO A 98 30.62 3.24 -3.34
N VAL A 99 31.38 3.14 -2.25
CA VAL A 99 31.24 4.00 -1.05
C VAL A 99 31.61 5.46 -1.35
N TRP A 100 32.49 5.70 -2.31
CA TRP A 100 32.83 7.06 -2.71
C TRP A 100 31.63 7.74 -3.35
N GLU A 101 30.83 7.05 -4.18
CA GLU A 101 29.71 7.66 -4.89
C GLU A 101 28.61 8.20 -3.97
N SER A 102 28.41 7.63 -2.78
CA SER A 102 27.40 8.06 -1.79
C SER A 102 27.80 9.26 -0.92
N VAL A 103 29.07 9.68 -0.95
CA VAL A 103 29.55 10.84 -0.18
C VAL A 103 29.08 12.14 -0.86
N ALA A 104 28.57 13.09 -0.07
CA ALA A 104 28.11 14.38 -0.56
C ALA A 104 29.23 15.11 -1.36
N PRO A 105 28.91 15.79 -2.48
CA PRO A 105 29.92 16.42 -3.36
C PRO A 105 30.88 17.40 -2.66
N SER A 106 30.40 18.08 -1.61
CA SER A 106 31.21 19.00 -0.79
C SER A 106 32.27 18.27 0.03
N ILE A 107 31.94 17.10 0.59
CA ILE A 107 32.86 16.27 1.37
C ILE A 107 33.89 15.62 0.44
N LYS A 108 33.46 15.11 -0.72
CA LYS A 108 34.38 14.61 -1.77
C LYS A 108 35.43 15.64 -2.16
N SER A 109 34.98 16.86 -2.45
CA SER A 109 35.88 17.96 -2.87
C SER A 109 36.86 18.37 -1.77
N ARG A 110 36.50 18.19 -0.49
CA ARG A 110 37.39 18.47 0.64
C ARG A 110 38.42 17.36 0.81
N MET A 111 37.97 16.10 0.79
CA MET A 111 38.83 14.92 0.88
C MET A 111 39.81 14.84 -0.29
N GLN A 112 39.37 15.16 -1.50
CA GLN A 112 40.22 15.14 -2.70
C GLN A 112 41.28 16.24 -2.66
N ARG A 113 40.96 17.43 -2.12
CA ARG A 113 41.95 18.49 -1.88
C ARG A 113 42.98 18.09 -0.82
N SER A 114 42.55 17.48 0.29
CA SER A 114 43.49 17.00 1.31
C SER A 114 44.38 15.86 0.80
N ILE A 115 43.83 14.93 0.02
CA ILE A 115 44.62 13.84 -0.60
C ILE A 115 45.63 14.41 -1.62
N SER A 116 45.24 15.42 -2.39
CA SER A 116 46.13 16.05 -3.38
C SER A 116 47.26 16.82 -2.70
N ALA A 117 46.94 17.63 -1.67
CA ALA A 117 47.94 18.32 -0.87
C ALA A 117 48.90 17.35 -0.17
N PHE A 118 48.37 16.21 0.32
CA PHE A 118 49.19 15.16 0.92
C PHE A 118 50.13 14.51 -0.10
N ARG A 119 49.64 14.18 -1.30
CA ARG A 119 50.47 13.64 -2.40
C ARG A 119 51.55 14.62 -2.86
N GLU A 120 51.23 15.90 -2.92
CA GLU A 120 52.18 16.95 -3.28
C GLU A 120 53.29 17.06 -2.24
N HIS A 121 52.95 16.97 -0.95
CA HIS A 121 53.93 16.92 0.14
C HIS A 121 54.81 15.66 0.09
N LEU A 122 54.22 14.49 -0.24
CA LEU A 122 54.96 13.23 -0.41
C LEU A 122 55.99 13.29 -1.53
N ASN A 123 55.69 14.02 -2.62
CA ASN A 123 56.59 14.15 -3.75
C ASN A 123 57.71 15.19 -3.53
N GLN A 124 57.58 16.06 -2.52
CA GLN A 124 58.56 17.10 -2.20
C GLN A 124 59.57 16.67 -1.14
N THR A 125 59.25 15.70 -0.29
CA THR A 125 60.17 15.16 0.71
C THR A 125 61.02 14.03 0.10
N GLU A 126 62.32 14.28 -0.10
CA GLU A 126 63.25 13.29 -0.68
C GLU A 126 63.53 12.10 0.24
N ASP A 127 63.22 12.20 1.55
CA ASP A 127 63.43 11.12 2.52
C ASP A 127 62.11 10.41 2.88
N PRO A 128 61.91 9.15 2.44
CA PRO A 128 60.70 8.37 2.76
C PRO A 128 60.53 8.11 4.26
N ASN A 129 61.59 8.20 5.08
CA ASN A 129 61.49 7.99 6.53
C ASN A 129 60.83 9.18 7.23
N GLU A 130 61.01 10.40 6.73
CA GLU A 130 60.41 11.61 7.29
C GLU A 130 58.89 11.62 7.09
N THR A 131 58.43 11.12 5.94
CA THR A 131 57.02 10.89 5.64
C THR A 131 56.37 9.92 6.63
N ILE A 132 57.01 8.78 6.89
CA ILE A 132 56.50 7.76 7.81
C ILE A 132 56.44 8.32 9.24
N TYR A 133 57.43 9.12 9.63
CA TYR A 133 57.45 9.81 10.92
C TYR A 133 56.30 10.82 11.07
N ILE A 134 56.03 11.65 10.05
CA ILE A 134 54.91 12.60 10.07
C ILE A 134 53.56 11.88 10.14
N LEU A 135 53.38 10.79 9.38
CA LEU A 135 52.17 9.96 9.44
C LEU A 135 51.95 9.34 10.82
N ASN A 136 53.01 8.82 11.43
CA ASN A 136 52.95 8.27 12.78
C ASN A 136 52.67 9.35 13.83
N LYS A 137 53.21 10.56 13.65
CA LYS A 137 52.94 11.72 14.52
C LYS A 137 51.49 12.20 14.42
N ILE A 138 50.93 12.25 13.20
CA ILE A 138 49.51 12.58 13.00
C ILE A 138 48.62 11.50 13.63
N ASN A 139 48.96 10.23 13.44
CA ASN A 139 48.23 9.13 14.09
C ASN A 139 48.35 9.18 15.62
N SER A 140 49.51 9.54 16.18
CA SER A 140 49.63 9.73 17.63
C SER A 140 48.84 10.94 18.13
N GLU A 141 48.83 12.06 17.40
CA GLU A 141 48.04 13.26 17.75
C GLU A 141 46.52 13.02 17.61
N ILE A 142 46.08 12.15 16.70
CA ILE A 142 44.68 11.71 16.58
C ILE A 142 44.30 10.76 17.73
N ASN A 143 45.23 9.89 18.15
CA ASN A 143 44.99 8.90 19.20
C ASN A 143 45.23 9.44 20.62
N GLU A 144 45.95 10.56 20.77
CA GLU A 144 45.97 11.36 21.99
C GLU A 144 44.62 12.08 22.14
N GLU A 145 43.57 11.30 22.43
CA GLU A 145 42.30 11.83 22.90
C GLU A 145 42.58 12.64 24.16
N LYS A 146 42.67 13.97 24.02
CA LYS A 146 42.61 14.90 25.16
C LYS A 146 41.44 14.44 26.04
N PRO A 147 41.66 14.20 27.35
CA PRO A 147 40.63 13.66 28.22
C PRO A 147 39.39 14.52 28.04
N LYS A 148 38.33 13.92 27.48
CA LYS A 148 37.07 14.59 27.19
C LYS A 148 36.62 15.14 28.53
N LYS A 149 36.70 16.47 28.71
CA LYS A 149 36.18 17.12 29.91
C LYS A 149 34.74 16.65 30.05
N GLU A 150 34.47 15.84 31.07
CA GLU A 150 33.14 15.31 31.32
C GLU A 150 32.20 16.50 31.42
N VAL A 151 31.37 16.65 30.39
CA VAL A 151 30.34 17.66 30.36
C VAL A 151 29.35 17.20 31.42
N GLY A 152 29.34 17.87 32.58
CA GLY A 152 28.43 17.53 33.67
C GLY A 152 26.98 17.50 33.20
N GLN A 153 26.18 16.63 33.82
CA GLN A 153 24.80 16.34 33.44
C GLN A 153 23.96 17.62 33.21
N GLU A 154 24.17 18.66 34.03
CA GLU A 154 23.48 19.95 33.91
C GLU A 154 23.66 20.63 32.54
N LYS A 155 24.85 20.51 31.95
CA LYS A 155 25.14 21.07 30.61
C LYS A 155 24.49 20.25 29.50
N TRP A 156 24.33 18.94 29.70
CA TRP A 156 23.57 18.10 28.77
C TRP A 156 22.08 18.43 28.83
N ASP A 157 21.54 18.63 30.02
CA ASP A 157 20.14 19.03 30.21
C ASP A 157 19.87 20.42 29.62
N GLU A 158 20.79 21.38 29.81
CA GLU A 158 20.69 22.71 29.20
C GLU A 158 20.75 22.63 27.66
N LEU A 159 21.65 21.81 27.11
CA LEU A 159 21.76 21.59 25.67
C LEU A 159 20.50 20.92 25.11
N ALA A 160 19.97 19.90 25.79
CA ALA A 160 18.75 19.20 25.42
C ALA A 160 17.55 20.16 25.44
N GLN A 161 17.40 20.97 26.49
CA GLN A 161 16.37 22.02 26.55
C GLN A 161 16.52 23.02 25.41
N ARG A 162 17.75 23.45 25.09
CA ARG A 162 18.02 24.40 24.00
C ARG A 162 17.69 23.80 22.63
N LEU A 163 17.98 22.52 22.41
CA LEU A 163 17.63 21.77 21.21
C LEU A 163 16.12 21.54 21.08
N ASN A 164 15.41 21.36 22.20
CA ASN A 164 13.97 21.09 22.23
C ASN A 164 13.09 22.34 22.11
N ARG A 165 13.55 23.52 22.57
CA ARG A 165 12.80 24.79 22.52
C ARG A 165 12.17 25.12 21.14
N PRO A 166 12.86 24.96 19.99
CA PRO A 166 12.25 25.19 18.67
C PRO A 166 11.12 24.21 18.35
N TYR A 167 11.26 22.95 18.76
CA TYR A 167 10.24 21.91 18.55
C TYR A 167 9.02 22.15 19.42
N GLU A 168 9.19 22.51 20.69
CA GLU A 168 8.08 22.89 21.57
C GLU A 168 7.30 24.10 21.03
N LYS A 169 8.00 25.13 20.54
CA LYS A 169 7.34 26.29 19.91
C LYS A 169 6.56 25.89 18.66
N LYS A 170 7.08 24.97 17.85
CA LYS A 170 6.40 24.45 16.66
C LYS A 170 5.18 23.59 17.05
N ALA A 171 5.30 22.74 18.07
CA ALA A 171 4.22 21.91 18.60
C ALA A 171 3.05 22.78 19.10
N LYS A 172 3.33 23.78 19.94
CA LYS A 172 2.32 24.73 20.42
C LYS A 172 1.64 25.51 19.29
N LYS A 173 2.38 25.85 18.23
CA LYS A 173 1.80 26.53 17.05
C LYS A 173 0.87 25.59 16.26
N ILE A 174 1.25 24.31 16.13
CA ILE A 174 0.41 23.30 15.47
C ILE A 174 -0.87 23.07 16.28
N GLU A 175 -0.73 22.86 17.58
CA GLU A 175 -1.85 22.67 18.51
C GLU A 175 -2.84 23.85 18.45
N LYS A 176 -2.34 25.09 18.44
CA LYS A 176 -3.18 26.28 18.26
C LYS A 176 -3.96 26.28 16.94
N ILE A 177 -3.33 25.88 15.84
CA ILE A 177 -3.98 25.80 14.52
C ILE A 177 -5.03 24.68 14.47
N VAL A 178 -4.76 23.55 15.14
CA VAL A 178 -5.71 22.44 15.24
C VAL A 178 -6.94 22.88 16.02
N ASN A 179 -6.76 23.48 17.21
CA ASN A 179 -7.87 23.97 18.02
C ASN A 179 -8.70 25.05 17.31
N GLU A 180 -8.05 25.99 16.62
CA GLU A 180 -8.74 27.03 15.83
C GLU A 180 -9.58 26.40 14.70
N ARG A 181 -9.05 25.37 14.02
CA ARG A 181 -9.80 24.63 12.99
C ARG A 181 -10.95 23.81 13.57
N GLU A 182 -10.76 23.17 14.71
CA GLU A 182 -11.83 22.42 15.38
C GLU A 182 -12.95 23.33 15.85
N GLU A 183 -12.61 24.50 16.42
CA GLU A 183 -13.60 25.51 16.77
C GLU A 183 -14.35 26.03 15.54
N ASP A 184 -13.64 26.32 14.44
CA ASP A 184 -14.25 26.74 13.18
C ASP A 184 -15.13 25.64 12.58
N TYR A 185 -14.72 24.37 12.69
CA TYR A 185 -15.54 23.24 12.27
C TYR A 185 -16.79 23.15 13.12
N CYS A 186 -16.69 23.20 14.45
CA CYS A 186 -17.85 23.17 15.34
C CYS A 186 -18.81 24.36 15.12
N LYS A 187 -18.29 25.57 14.85
CA LYS A 187 -19.10 26.77 14.58
C LYS A 187 -19.77 26.71 13.19
N ASN A 188 -19.07 26.21 12.18
CA ASN A 188 -19.54 26.19 10.79
C ASN A 188 -20.26 24.91 10.40
N ASN A 189 -20.19 23.84 11.20
CA ASN A 189 -20.86 22.59 10.91
C ASN A 189 -22.34 22.69 11.29
N THR A 190 -23.09 23.43 10.48
CA THR A 190 -24.56 23.47 10.48
C THR A 190 -25.17 22.19 9.88
N PHE A 191 -24.35 21.16 9.63
CA PHE A 191 -24.81 19.87 9.15
C PHE A 191 -25.58 19.17 10.27
N GLN A 192 -26.86 19.48 10.33
CA GLN A 192 -27.83 18.62 10.98
C GLN A 192 -28.13 17.52 9.96
N PRO A 193 -27.57 16.30 10.10
CA PRO A 193 -27.92 15.22 9.19
C PRO A 193 -29.44 15.08 9.21
N VAL A 194 -30.07 15.28 8.06
CA VAL A 194 -31.51 15.08 7.93
C VAL A 194 -31.74 13.57 8.07
N ILE A 195 -32.04 13.15 9.30
CA ILE A 195 -32.32 11.75 9.59
C ILE A 195 -33.57 11.38 8.77
N ASN A 196 -33.38 10.43 7.85
CA ASN A 196 -34.46 9.95 7.01
C ASN A 196 -35.61 9.43 7.90
N GLU A 197 -36.85 9.62 7.46
CA GLU A 197 -38.04 9.26 8.24
C GLU A 197 -38.02 7.78 8.66
N ARG A 198 -37.49 6.90 7.79
CA ARG A 198 -37.25 5.49 8.10
C ARG A 198 -36.28 5.29 9.27
N SER A 199 -35.19 6.04 9.32
CA SER A 199 -34.22 5.96 10.44
C SER A 199 -34.83 6.50 11.73
N ARG A 200 -35.72 7.51 11.65
CA ARG A 200 -36.50 7.97 12.80
C ARG A 200 -37.47 6.89 13.31
N GLN A 201 -38.14 6.19 12.39
CA GLN A 201 -39.03 5.08 12.75
C GLN A 201 -38.28 3.90 13.39
N LEU A 202 -37.06 3.61 12.95
CA LEU A 202 -36.22 2.57 13.57
C LEU A 202 -35.75 2.95 14.99
N ILE A 203 -35.69 4.24 15.33
CA ILE A 203 -35.29 4.70 16.67
C ILE A 203 -36.55 4.99 17.52
N SER A 204 -37.73 4.50 17.12
CA SER A 204 -38.94 4.70 17.90
C SER A 204 -38.74 4.18 19.33
N PRO A 205 -39.00 5.01 20.35
CA PRO A 205 -38.83 4.60 21.75
C PRO A 205 -39.78 3.44 22.02
N GLY A 206 -39.24 2.24 22.20
CA GLY A 206 -40.01 1.02 22.43
C GLY A 206 -39.66 -0.16 21.51
N SER A 207 -38.98 0.05 20.38
CA SER A 207 -38.50 -1.08 19.56
C SER A 207 -37.17 -1.62 20.09
N THR A 208 -37.13 -2.91 20.42
CA THR A 208 -35.87 -3.58 20.75
C THR A 208 -34.95 -3.64 19.52
N LEU A 209 -33.67 -3.98 19.71
CA LEU A 209 -32.77 -4.16 18.57
C LEU A 209 -33.24 -5.32 17.68
N ASP A 210 -33.78 -6.38 18.27
CA ASP A 210 -34.27 -7.55 17.57
C ASP A 210 -35.51 -7.24 16.72
N ASP A 211 -36.40 -6.38 17.20
CA ASP A 211 -37.55 -5.88 16.41
C ASP A 211 -37.08 -5.10 15.17
N ARG A 212 -36.00 -4.33 15.28
CA ARG A 212 -35.42 -3.59 14.15
C ARG A 212 -34.76 -4.52 13.13
N VAL A 213 -34.05 -5.54 13.61
CA VAL A 213 -33.40 -6.52 12.73
C VAL A 213 -34.45 -7.35 12.01
N SER A 214 -35.48 -7.82 12.72
CA SER A 214 -36.57 -8.61 12.14
C SER A 214 -37.36 -7.82 11.10
N THR A 215 -37.74 -6.57 11.39
CA THR A 215 -38.40 -5.70 10.41
C THR A 215 -37.55 -5.47 9.16
N PHE A 216 -36.24 -5.24 9.31
CA PHE A 216 -35.32 -5.11 8.18
C PHE A 216 -35.25 -6.37 7.33
N VAL A 217 -35.17 -7.56 7.96
CA VAL A 217 -35.14 -8.85 7.24
C VAL A 217 -36.44 -9.06 6.46
N VAL A 218 -37.60 -8.80 7.09
CA VAL A 218 -38.91 -8.93 6.44
C VAL A 218 -39.05 -7.98 5.25
N GLU A 219 -38.66 -6.71 5.39
CA GLU A 219 -38.68 -5.74 4.29
C GLU A 219 -37.75 -6.16 3.15
N LYS A 220 -36.55 -6.67 3.48
CA LYS A 220 -35.60 -7.16 2.49
C LYS A 220 -36.16 -8.37 1.73
N MET A 221 -36.76 -9.33 2.43
CA MET A 221 -37.39 -10.50 1.81
C MET A 221 -38.55 -10.09 0.89
N LYS A 222 -39.41 -9.17 1.34
CA LYS A 222 -40.51 -8.61 0.54
C LYS A 222 -40.02 -7.90 -0.72
N HIS A 223 -38.91 -7.17 -0.63
CA HIS A 223 -38.30 -6.50 -1.78
C HIS A 223 -37.70 -7.48 -2.80
N ILE A 224 -37.02 -8.53 -2.31
CA ILE A 224 -36.49 -9.61 -3.16
C ILE A 224 -37.64 -10.31 -3.87
N GLU A 225 -38.71 -10.65 -3.14
CA GLU A 225 -39.89 -11.31 -3.72
C GLU A 225 -40.57 -10.42 -4.77
N LYS A 226 -40.73 -9.13 -4.50
CA LYS A 226 -41.29 -8.18 -5.48
C LYS A 226 -40.44 -8.12 -6.75
N LYS A 227 -39.12 -8.03 -6.63
CA LYS A 227 -38.23 -8.06 -7.79
C LYS A 227 -38.32 -9.38 -8.55
N LYS A 228 -38.38 -10.50 -7.85
CA LYS A 228 -38.54 -11.83 -8.47
C LYS A 228 -39.85 -11.91 -9.26
N GLN A 229 -40.95 -11.35 -8.74
CA GLN A 229 -42.22 -11.26 -9.45
C GLN A 229 -42.16 -10.32 -10.66
N GLU A 230 -41.47 -9.18 -10.55
CA GLU A 230 -41.25 -8.26 -11.67
C GLU A 230 -40.44 -8.94 -12.79
N PHE A 231 -39.35 -9.64 -12.44
CA PHE A 231 -38.56 -10.43 -13.38
C PHE A 231 -39.39 -11.54 -14.03
N SER A 232 -40.15 -12.31 -13.26
CA SER A 232 -41.02 -13.36 -13.80
C SER A 232 -42.05 -12.79 -14.77
N LYS A 233 -42.63 -11.62 -14.50
CA LYS A 233 -43.53 -10.92 -15.43
C LYS A 233 -42.81 -10.43 -16.69
N ILE A 234 -41.57 -9.99 -16.57
CA ILE A 234 -40.73 -9.61 -17.73
C ILE A 234 -40.44 -10.85 -18.56
N GLU A 235 -40.01 -11.95 -17.94
CA GLU A 235 -39.75 -13.23 -18.62
C GLU A 235 -40.99 -13.76 -19.32
N GLU A 236 -42.17 -13.78 -18.68
CA GLU A 236 -43.44 -14.18 -19.31
C GLU A 236 -43.79 -13.29 -20.52
N ASN A 237 -43.44 -12.00 -20.46
CA ASN A 237 -43.64 -11.08 -21.57
C ASN A 237 -42.60 -11.25 -22.68
N GLU A 238 -41.34 -11.53 -22.35
CA GLU A 238 -40.24 -11.77 -23.29
C GLU A 238 -40.28 -13.17 -23.94
N LEU A 239 -40.86 -14.16 -23.24
CA LEU A 239 -41.12 -15.52 -23.73
C LEU A 239 -42.23 -15.57 -24.79
N LYS A 240 -42.84 -14.43 -25.13
CA LYS A 240 -43.50 -14.29 -26.43
C LYS A 240 -42.39 -14.38 -27.47
N PHE A 241 -42.11 -15.60 -27.97
CA PHE A 241 -41.11 -15.95 -29.01
C PHE A 241 -41.26 -15.22 -30.37
N LYS A 242 -41.93 -14.06 -30.38
CA LYS A 242 -41.99 -13.11 -31.48
C LYS A 242 -40.97 -12.02 -31.15
N PRO A 243 -39.76 -12.05 -31.74
CA PRO A 243 -38.81 -10.96 -31.54
C PRO A 243 -39.50 -9.66 -31.95
N GLU A 244 -39.69 -8.74 -30.98
CA GLU A 244 -40.21 -7.41 -31.29
C GLU A 244 -39.17 -6.65 -32.10
N ILE A 245 -39.30 -6.71 -33.42
CA ILE A 245 -38.48 -5.92 -34.32
C ILE A 245 -38.92 -4.46 -34.13
N THR A 246 -38.19 -3.73 -33.29
CA THR A 246 -38.44 -2.30 -33.07
C THR A 246 -38.54 -1.56 -34.41
N LYS A 247 -39.40 -0.54 -34.50
CA LYS A 247 -39.56 0.29 -35.72
C LYS A 247 -38.22 0.82 -36.24
N LYS A 248 -37.24 1.01 -35.34
CA LYS A 248 -35.86 1.39 -35.68
C LYS A 248 -35.11 0.27 -36.42
N SER A 249 -35.20 -0.97 -35.94
CA SER A 249 -34.62 -2.15 -36.59
C SER A 249 -35.27 -2.44 -37.95
N GLN A 250 -36.58 -2.21 -38.08
CA GLN A 250 -37.30 -2.32 -39.36
C GLN A 250 -36.83 -1.27 -40.38
N LYS A 251 -36.54 -0.05 -39.93
CA LYS A 251 -36.02 1.05 -40.77
C LYS A 251 -34.51 0.97 -41.02
N MET A 252 -33.79 0.05 -40.38
CA MET A 252 -32.34 -0.04 -40.52
C MET A 252 -32.00 -0.75 -41.83
N ASN A 253 -31.36 -0.02 -42.75
CA ASN A 253 -30.93 -0.57 -44.03
C ASN A 253 -29.73 -1.51 -43.79
N ARG A 254 -29.90 -2.80 -44.09
CA ARG A 254 -28.88 -3.84 -43.87
C ARG A 254 -28.13 -4.14 -45.16
N ASP A 255 -27.52 -3.10 -45.72
CA ASP A 255 -26.69 -3.25 -46.91
C ASP A 255 -25.33 -3.87 -46.55
N VAL A 256 -24.73 -4.61 -47.49
CA VAL A 256 -23.41 -5.25 -47.33
C VAL A 256 -22.33 -4.21 -47.03
N THR A 257 -22.47 -3.01 -47.60
CA THR A 257 -21.60 -1.86 -47.34
C THR A 257 -21.60 -1.44 -45.87
N VAL A 258 -22.78 -1.42 -45.23
CA VAL A 258 -22.95 -1.11 -43.80
C VAL A 258 -22.29 -2.18 -42.93
N LEU A 259 -22.39 -3.45 -43.30
CA LEU A 259 -21.72 -4.56 -42.59
C LEU A 259 -20.20 -4.46 -42.65
N LEU A 260 -19.64 -4.10 -43.80
CA LEU A 260 -18.20 -3.90 -43.97
C LEU A 260 -17.69 -2.70 -43.15
N ASN A 261 -18.45 -1.61 -43.12
CA ASN A 261 -18.08 -0.37 -42.42
C ASN A 261 -18.43 -0.37 -40.93
N TRP A 262 -19.23 -1.33 -40.45
CA TRP A 262 -19.70 -1.41 -39.06
C TRP A 262 -18.56 -1.36 -38.03
N ARG A 263 -17.41 -2.00 -38.33
CA ARG A 263 -16.25 -1.97 -37.42
C ARG A 263 -15.67 -0.56 -37.29
N GLU A 264 -15.59 0.17 -38.40
CA GLU A 264 -15.06 1.53 -38.44
C GLU A 264 -16.01 2.50 -37.74
N GLU A 265 -17.30 2.44 -38.06
CA GLU A 265 -18.33 3.25 -37.37
C GLU A 265 -18.37 2.96 -35.88
N LYS A 266 -18.27 1.70 -35.46
CA LYS A 266 -18.21 1.33 -34.04
C LYS A 266 -16.97 1.91 -33.37
N LYS A 267 -15.82 1.88 -34.03
CA LYS A 267 -14.56 2.45 -33.53
C LYS A 267 -14.66 3.96 -33.39
N GLU A 268 -15.21 4.64 -34.40
CA GLU A 268 -15.42 6.09 -34.41
C GLU A 268 -16.42 6.52 -33.32
N ARG A 269 -17.55 5.82 -33.20
CA ARG A 269 -18.54 6.06 -32.15
C ARG A 269 -17.96 5.87 -30.76
N LEU A 270 -17.14 4.85 -30.55
CA LEU A 270 -16.46 4.60 -29.27
C LEU A 270 -15.42 5.68 -28.97
N LYS A 271 -14.69 6.15 -29.98
CA LYS A 271 -13.77 7.30 -29.86
C LYS A 271 -14.54 8.57 -29.49
N SER A 272 -15.62 8.89 -30.20
CA SER A 272 -16.48 10.04 -29.89
C SER A 272 -17.06 9.97 -28.48
N LEU A 273 -17.50 8.79 -28.01
CA LEU A 273 -17.99 8.63 -26.64
C LEU A 273 -16.89 8.86 -25.60
N LYS A 274 -15.68 8.34 -25.84
CA LYS A 274 -14.52 8.59 -24.97
C LYS A 274 -14.19 10.08 -24.92
N ASP A 275 -14.20 10.76 -26.05
CA ASP A 275 -13.90 12.19 -26.13
C ASP A 275 -14.99 13.03 -25.43
N GLN A 276 -16.28 12.65 -25.57
CA GLN A 276 -17.38 13.30 -24.83
C GLN A 276 -17.29 13.09 -23.31
N VAL A 277 -16.93 11.89 -22.85
CA VAL A 277 -16.74 11.62 -21.41
C VAL A 277 -15.59 12.44 -20.87
N LYS A 278 -14.44 12.45 -21.57
CA LYS A 278 -13.28 13.28 -21.20
C LYS A 278 -13.65 14.77 -21.15
N GLN A 279 -14.42 15.25 -22.12
CA GLN A 279 -14.86 16.65 -22.12
C GLN A 279 -15.76 16.96 -20.94
N LYS A 280 -16.71 16.07 -20.61
CA LYS A 280 -17.57 16.22 -19.42
C LYS A 280 -16.78 16.19 -18.12
N GLU A 281 -15.75 15.37 -18.02
CA GLU A 281 -14.84 15.32 -16.85
C GLU A 281 -14.06 16.64 -16.71
N VAL A 282 -13.57 17.19 -17.83
CA VAL A 282 -12.87 18.48 -17.87
C VAL A 282 -13.81 19.64 -17.53
N ASP A 283 -15.03 19.63 -18.08
CA ASP A 283 -16.05 20.66 -17.84
C ASP A 283 -16.59 20.59 -16.40
N GLY A 284 -16.70 19.38 -15.84
CA GLY A 284 -17.11 19.13 -14.45
C GLY A 284 -16.02 19.40 -13.40
N CYS A 285 -14.75 19.51 -13.80
CA CYS A 285 -13.66 19.89 -12.91
C CYS A 285 -13.75 21.39 -12.55
N THR A 286 -14.34 21.67 -11.39
CA THR A 286 -14.34 23.01 -10.78
C THR A 286 -12.97 23.44 -10.27
N PHE A 287 -12.09 22.48 -9.98
CA PHE A 287 -10.73 22.73 -9.54
C PHE A 287 -9.83 23.10 -10.73
N ARG A 288 -9.58 24.40 -10.90
CA ARG A 288 -8.66 24.95 -11.90
C ARG A 288 -7.45 25.58 -11.22
N PRO A 289 -6.42 24.79 -10.85
CA PRO A 289 -5.27 25.33 -10.13
C PRO A 289 -4.54 26.34 -11.01
N ASN A 290 -4.22 27.50 -10.44
CA ASN A 290 -3.34 28.48 -11.08
C ASN A 290 -1.91 27.94 -11.09
N LEU A 291 -1.53 27.30 -12.20
CA LEU A 291 -0.17 26.80 -12.39
C LEU A 291 0.80 27.98 -12.58
N SER A 292 1.91 27.94 -11.84
CA SER A 292 3.03 28.87 -12.03
C SER A 292 3.60 28.80 -13.46
N SER A 293 4.26 29.87 -13.92
CA SER A 293 4.88 29.88 -15.26
C SER A 293 5.88 28.74 -15.45
N ARG A 294 6.64 28.39 -14.39
CA ARG A 294 7.57 27.26 -14.38
C ARG A 294 6.84 25.93 -14.53
N SER A 295 5.76 25.71 -13.78
CA SER A 295 4.94 24.49 -13.86
C SER A 295 4.29 24.35 -15.24
N ARG A 296 3.82 25.46 -15.81
CA ARG A 296 3.26 25.50 -17.17
C ARG A 296 4.30 25.12 -18.22
N LYS A 297 5.52 25.67 -18.12
CA LYS A 297 6.64 25.34 -19.01
C LYS A 297 7.02 23.86 -18.93
N ILE A 298 7.06 23.28 -17.72
CA ILE A 298 7.34 21.84 -17.54
C ILE A 298 6.23 21.00 -18.18
N ALA A 299 4.96 21.34 -17.95
CA ALA A 299 3.81 20.63 -18.54
C ALA A 299 3.76 20.72 -20.07
N GLU A 300 4.15 21.86 -20.65
CA GLU A 300 4.27 22.02 -22.10
C GLU A 300 5.46 21.24 -22.67
N GLN A 301 6.57 21.18 -21.93
CA GLN A 301 7.76 20.46 -22.36
C GLN A 301 7.51 18.93 -22.37
N THR A 302 6.79 18.40 -21.38
CA THR A 302 6.36 16.98 -21.37
C THR A 302 5.36 16.65 -22.48
N LYS A 303 4.54 17.61 -22.93
CA LYS A 303 3.67 17.42 -24.11
C LYS A 303 4.44 17.42 -25.43
N LYS A 304 5.52 18.20 -25.53
CA LYS A 304 6.29 18.39 -26.77
C LYS A 304 7.34 17.31 -27.03
N THR A 305 7.89 16.70 -25.98
CA THR A 305 8.77 15.54 -26.16
C THR A 305 7.88 14.30 -26.32
N PRO A 306 7.84 13.65 -27.49
CA PRO A 306 7.35 12.28 -27.58
C PRO A 306 8.35 11.42 -26.81
N SER A 307 8.17 11.37 -25.48
CA SER A 307 8.94 10.46 -24.63
C SER A 307 8.72 9.07 -25.21
N THR A 308 9.80 8.36 -25.48
CA THR A 308 9.81 6.97 -25.94
C THR A 308 9.08 6.02 -24.97
N PHE A 309 8.65 6.53 -23.80
CA PHE A 309 7.83 5.87 -22.77
C PHE A 309 6.38 6.42 -22.69
N GLN A 310 5.82 6.96 -23.78
CA GLN A 310 4.46 7.53 -23.81
C GLN A 310 3.32 6.52 -23.95
N THR A 311 3.55 5.22 -23.85
CA THR A 311 2.47 4.24 -24.05
C THR A 311 1.50 4.16 -22.88
N SER A 312 1.90 4.55 -21.68
CA SER A 312 1.04 4.48 -20.50
C SER A 312 0.71 5.87 -19.94
N ASN A 313 -0.53 6.31 -20.18
CA ASN A 313 -1.10 7.45 -19.44
C ASN A 313 -1.42 7.08 -17.99
N ASP A 314 -1.28 5.82 -17.62
CA ASP A 314 -1.55 5.33 -16.28
C ASP A 314 -0.33 5.51 -15.36
N VAL A 315 -0.55 6.17 -14.23
CA VAL A 315 0.44 6.35 -13.17
C VAL A 315 0.90 4.99 -12.65
N PHE A 316 0.01 3.99 -12.65
CA PHE A 316 0.32 2.64 -12.19
C PHE A 316 1.30 1.93 -13.12
N GLU A 317 1.09 2.01 -14.43
CA GLU A 317 2.00 1.42 -15.42
C GLU A 317 3.39 2.08 -15.37
N ARG A 318 3.45 3.40 -15.17
CA ARG A 318 4.73 4.11 -14.99
C ARG A 318 5.47 3.66 -13.74
N ASN A 319 4.78 3.50 -12.62
CA ASN A 319 5.39 3.01 -11.38
C ASN A 319 5.85 1.56 -11.52
N TYR A 320 5.06 0.74 -12.21
CA TYR A 320 5.39 -0.66 -12.49
C TYR A 320 6.65 -0.77 -13.37
N GLU A 321 6.76 0.02 -14.44
CA GLU A 321 7.96 0.09 -15.27
C GLU A 321 9.19 0.52 -14.47
N TRP A 322 9.05 1.46 -13.55
CA TRP A 322 10.16 1.94 -12.73
C TRP A 322 10.66 0.86 -11.75
N GLU A 323 9.75 0.16 -11.09
CA GLU A 323 10.07 -0.99 -10.24
C GLU A 323 10.67 -2.14 -11.06
N PHE A 324 10.16 -2.38 -12.27
CA PHE A 324 10.73 -3.37 -13.17
C PHE A 324 12.18 -3.04 -13.55
N ILE A 325 12.47 -1.79 -13.92
CA ILE A 325 13.83 -1.33 -14.25
C ILE A 325 14.76 -1.46 -13.04
N LYS A 326 14.29 -1.07 -11.86
CA LYS A 326 15.04 -1.17 -10.60
C LYS A 326 15.37 -2.62 -10.27
N ASN A 327 14.39 -3.52 -10.38
CA ASN A 327 14.58 -4.96 -10.16
C ASN A 327 15.47 -5.59 -11.22
N HIS A 328 15.37 -5.18 -12.48
CA HIS A 328 16.25 -5.64 -13.55
C HIS A 328 17.72 -5.25 -13.28
N LYS A 329 17.96 -4.02 -12.84
CA LYS A 329 19.30 -3.57 -12.41
C LYS A 329 19.81 -4.36 -11.20
N LYS A 330 18.96 -4.60 -10.21
CA LYS A 330 19.29 -5.42 -9.02
C LYS A 330 19.66 -6.84 -9.42
N ARG A 331 18.91 -7.47 -10.33
CA ARG A 331 19.21 -8.81 -10.87
C ARG A 331 20.56 -8.84 -11.58
N LYS A 332 20.84 -7.88 -12.47
CA LYS A 332 22.14 -7.78 -13.15
C LYS A 332 23.31 -7.62 -12.16
N TYR A 333 23.12 -6.84 -11.11
CA TYR A 333 24.12 -6.70 -10.06
C TYR A 333 24.36 -8.03 -9.34
N ILE A 334 23.30 -8.73 -8.91
CA ILE A 334 23.40 -10.04 -8.25
C ILE A 334 24.07 -11.07 -9.17
N GLU A 335 23.68 -11.13 -10.44
CA GLU A 335 24.31 -12.03 -11.43
C GLU A 335 25.80 -11.75 -11.59
N SER A 336 26.19 -10.47 -11.63
CA SER A 336 27.60 -10.08 -11.71
C SER A 336 28.39 -10.49 -10.47
N TYR A 337 27.78 -10.36 -9.28
CA TYR A 337 28.36 -10.76 -8.01
C TYR A 337 28.51 -12.29 -7.91
N ILE A 338 27.47 -13.05 -8.26
CA ILE A 338 27.53 -14.52 -8.33
C ILE A 338 28.62 -14.97 -9.32
N LYS A 339 28.78 -14.28 -10.45
CA LYS A 339 29.81 -14.62 -11.44
C LYS A 339 31.23 -14.39 -10.88
N GLN A 340 31.43 -13.34 -10.09
CA GLN A 340 32.69 -13.07 -9.39
C GLN A 340 32.95 -14.11 -8.29
N GLU A 341 31.96 -14.40 -7.45
CA GLU A 341 32.11 -15.42 -6.39
C GLU A 341 32.33 -16.82 -6.97
N LYS A 342 31.62 -17.23 -8.03
CA LYS A 342 31.86 -18.52 -8.70
C LYS A 342 33.24 -18.63 -9.32
N ALA A 343 33.84 -17.52 -9.76
CA ALA A 343 35.22 -17.51 -10.24
C ALA A 343 36.24 -17.68 -9.10
N GLN A 344 35.87 -17.33 -7.86
CA GLN A 344 36.73 -17.45 -6.69
C GLN A 344 36.49 -18.73 -5.88
N HIS A 345 35.27 -19.26 -5.91
CA HIS A 345 34.89 -20.51 -5.28
C HIS A 345 34.69 -21.59 -6.33
N ASN A 346 35.77 -22.26 -6.71
CA ASN A 346 35.67 -23.67 -7.07
C ASN A 346 35.40 -24.41 -5.75
N PRO A 347 34.16 -24.86 -5.46
CA PRO A 347 33.93 -25.61 -4.24
C PRO A 347 34.80 -26.86 -4.30
N ASN A 348 35.80 -26.93 -3.41
CA ASN A 348 36.67 -28.07 -3.31
C ASN A 348 35.81 -29.21 -2.76
N ILE A 349 35.25 -30.04 -3.65
CA ILE A 349 34.43 -31.18 -3.26
C ILE A 349 35.32 -32.05 -2.39
N THR A 350 35.02 -32.10 -1.09
CA THR A 350 35.81 -32.90 -0.17
C THR A 350 35.81 -34.35 -0.65
N SER A 351 36.92 -35.06 -0.51
CA SER A 351 37.04 -36.46 -0.93
C SER A 351 35.97 -37.37 -0.30
N LYS A 352 35.45 -36.99 0.88
CA LYS A 352 34.28 -37.62 1.49
C LYS A 352 32.98 -37.39 0.71
N ALA A 353 32.74 -36.17 0.23
CA ALA A 353 31.55 -35.82 -0.56
C ALA A 353 31.58 -36.38 -1.99
N SER A 354 32.78 -36.63 -2.55
CA SER A 354 32.93 -37.32 -3.84
C SER A 354 32.72 -38.83 -3.71
N ASN A 355 33.15 -39.43 -2.59
CA ASN A 355 33.07 -40.89 -2.37
C ASN A 355 31.73 -41.37 -1.79
N LEU A 356 30.80 -40.46 -1.52
CA LEU A 356 29.45 -40.83 -1.07
C LEU A 356 28.74 -41.55 -2.23
N LYS A 357 28.59 -42.88 -2.12
CA LYS A 357 27.80 -43.68 -3.06
C LYS A 357 26.35 -43.22 -2.97
N ARG A 358 25.88 -42.56 -4.02
CA ARG A 358 24.51 -42.08 -4.14
C ARG A 358 23.75 -43.10 -4.96
N SER A 359 22.85 -43.84 -4.32
CA SER A 359 22.08 -44.91 -4.96
C SER A 359 21.02 -44.40 -5.94
N GLU A 360 20.63 -43.13 -5.83
CA GLU A 360 19.51 -42.56 -6.57
C GLU A 360 19.89 -41.29 -7.36
N PRO A 361 19.22 -41.01 -8.49
CA PRO A 361 19.34 -39.75 -9.21
C PRO A 361 19.20 -38.54 -8.29
N PHE A 362 19.89 -37.44 -8.62
CA PHE A 362 19.90 -36.24 -7.79
C PHE A 362 18.50 -35.63 -7.62
N GLY A 363 17.70 -35.63 -8.70
CA GLY A 363 16.32 -35.13 -8.68
C GLY A 363 15.45 -35.89 -7.69
N ASP A 364 15.52 -37.23 -7.70
CA ASP A 364 14.70 -38.07 -6.83
C ASP A 364 15.04 -37.89 -5.35
N ARG A 365 16.32 -37.67 -5.03
CA ARG A 365 16.74 -37.37 -3.65
C ARG A 365 16.26 -36.02 -3.16
N LEU A 366 16.35 -34.98 -4.01
CA LEU A 366 15.78 -33.67 -3.69
C LEU A 366 14.26 -33.75 -3.51
N TYR A 367 13.59 -34.51 -4.36
CA TYR A 367 12.15 -34.71 -4.28
C TYR A 367 11.75 -35.43 -3.00
N LYS A 368 12.43 -36.53 -2.63
CA LYS A 368 12.23 -37.23 -1.36
C LYS A 368 12.51 -36.32 -0.16
N GLN A 369 13.59 -35.54 -0.18
CA GLN A 369 13.90 -34.59 0.89
C GLN A 369 12.84 -33.49 1.00
N GLY A 370 12.28 -33.02 -0.12
CA GLY A 370 11.17 -32.08 -0.14
C GLY A 370 9.89 -32.68 0.46
N LEU A 371 9.56 -33.92 0.11
CA LEU A 371 8.43 -34.66 0.67
C LEU A 371 8.58 -34.90 2.18
N GLU A 372 9.76 -35.35 2.64
CA GLU A 372 10.05 -35.51 4.07
C GLU A 372 9.95 -34.17 4.82
N GLY A 373 10.36 -33.07 4.19
CA GLY A 373 10.21 -31.73 4.73
C GLY A 373 8.75 -31.30 4.88
N LEU A 374 7.91 -31.61 3.90
CA LEU A 374 6.46 -31.37 3.96
C LEU A 374 5.79 -32.21 5.05
N GLU A 375 6.10 -33.50 5.13
CA GLU A 375 5.54 -34.41 6.15
C GLU A 375 5.91 -33.95 7.58
N LYS A 376 7.16 -33.47 7.78
CA LYS A 376 7.59 -32.90 9.06
C LYS A 376 6.82 -31.63 9.42
N LYS A 377 6.55 -30.74 8.45
CA LYS A 377 5.76 -29.52 8.68
C LYS A 377 4.31 -29.85 9.02
N GLU A 378 3.72 -30.83 8.35
CA GLU A 378 2.36 -31.29 8.61
C GLU A 378 2.24 -31.88 10.02
N LYS A 379 3.13 -32.80 10.40
CA LYS A 379 3.20 -33.35 11.76
C LYS A 379 3.35 -32.27 12.82
N PHE A 380 4.17 -31.25 12.56
CA PHE A 380 4.32 -30.10 13.46
C PHE A 380 3.02 -29.31 13.61
N ARG A 381 2.29 -29.06 12.51
CA ARG A 381 0.99 -28.38 12.53
C ARG A 381 -0.04 -29.18 13.33
N GLU A 382 -0.07 -30.50 13.16
CA GLU A 382 -0.96 -31.39 13.91
C GLU A 382 -0.64 -31.39 15.41
N THR A 383 0.64 -31.50 15.79
CA THR A 383 1.04 -31.43 17.20
C THR A 383 0.72 -30.07 17.81
N PHE A 384 0.90 -28.99 17.04
CA PHE A 384 0.55 -27.64 17.48
C PHE A 384 -0.96 -27.49 17.73
N LEU A 385 -1.80 -27.92 16.79
CA LEU A 385 -3.27 -27.90 16.92
C LEU A 385 -3.73 -28.76 18.10
N HIS A 386 -3.20 -29.97 18.24
CA HIS A 386 -3.51 -30.86 19.36
C HIS A 386 -3.20 -30.18 20.71
N ASN A 387 -2.01 -29.59 20.85
CA ASN A 387 -1.63 -28.86 22.07
C ASN A 387 -2.51 -27.63 22.32
N PHE A 388 -2.91 -26.93 21.25
CA PHE A 388 -3.81 -25.77 21.35
C PHE A 388 -5.19 -26.17 21.89
N TYR A 389 -5.80 -27.24 21.35
CA TYR A 389 -7.09 -27.73 21.82
C TYR A 389 -7.02 -28.34 23.22
N GLN A 390 -5.94 -29.06 23.55
CA GLN A 390 -5.76 -29.62 24.89
C GLN A 390 -5.63 -28.52 25.95
N LYS A 391 -4.92 -27.42 25.65
CA LYS A 391 -4.83 -26.26 26.55
C LYS A 391 -6.16 -25.51 26.70
N ARG A 392 -6.96 -25.40 25.63
CA ARG A 392 -8.28 -24.75 25.69
C ARG A 392 -9.31 -25.58 26.46
N GLY A 393 -9.26 -26.91 26.32
CA GLY A 393 -10.14 -27.82 27.08
C GLY A 393 -9.80 -27.93 28.57
N GLN A 394 -8.56 -27.59 28.96
CA GLN A 394 -8.13 -27.50 30.36
C GLN A 394 -8.24 -26.08 30.94
N GLY A 395 -8.79 -25.13 30.16
CA GLY A 395 -9.14 -23.79 30.63
C GLY A 395 -10.24 -23.86 31.68
N ILE A 396 -9.79 -23.91 32.93
CA ILE A 396 -10.47 -23.60 34.17
C ILE A 396 -11.71 -22.75 33.92
N ILE A 397 -12.89 -23.37 33.98
CA ILE A 397 -14.11 -22.64 34.34
C ILE A 397 -13.86 -22.18 35.77
N HIS A 398 -13.28 -21.00 35.93
CA HIS A 398 -13.28 -20.30 37.20
C HIS A 398 -14.74 -20.01 37.48
N LYS A 399 -15.36 -20.88 38.30
CA LYS A 399 -16.63 -20.61 38.96
C LYS A 399 -16.39 -19.59 40.07
N ASP A 400 -15.73 -18.48 39.74
CA ASP A 400 -15.54 -17.40 40.68
C ASP A 400 -16.75 -16.47 40.52
N ASP A 401 -17.77 -16.77 41.33
CA ASP A 401 -18.61 -15.81 42.06
C ASP A 401 -18.95 -14.47 41.35
N ASP A 402 -19.62 -14.53 40.19
CA ASP A 402 -20.48 -13.41 39.75
C ASP A 402 -21.76 -13.41 40.59
N SER A 403 -21.62 -13.02 41.86
CA SER A 403 -22.69 -12.69 42.81
C SER A 403 -23.33 -11.32 42.52
N TYR A 404 -23.35 -10.91 41.25
CA TYR A 404 -23.84 -9.60 40.79
C TYR A 404 -25.04 -9.72 39.83
N PHE A 405 -25.90 -10.69 40.05
CA PHE A 405 -27.30 -10.58 39.65
C PHE A 405 -28.14 -10.93 40.88
N GLY A 406 -28.75 -9.89 41.42
CA GLY A 406 -29.51 -9.94 42.65
C GLY A 406 -30.67 -10.93 42.55
N ASP A 407 -30.84 -11.65 43.67
CA ASP A 407 -32.09 -12.06 44.28
C ASP A 407 -33.36 -11.58 43.54
N ASP A 408 -33.84 -12.40 42.61
CA ASP A 408 -35.26 -12.55 42.33
C ASP A 408 -35.63 -14.00 42.68
N ASP A 409 -36.07 -14.16 43.92
CA ASP A 409 -36.65 -15.37 44.46
C ASP A 409 -37.87 -15.82 43.63
N ASN A 410 -38.00 -17.15 43.49
CA ASN A 410 -39.15 -17.91 42.96
C ASN A 410 -39.26 -18.12 41.44
N ILE A 411 -38.38 -18.96 40.87
CA ILE A 411 -38.85 -19.96 39.87
C ILE A 411 -38.27 -21.33 40.21
N SER A 412 -39.10 -22.09 40.94
CA SER A 412 -39.32 -23.53 40.83
C SER A 412 -38.37 -24.29 39.89
N ALA A 413 -37.54 -25.14 40.51
CA ALA A 413 -36.74 -26.18 39.90
C ALA A 413 -37.50 -26.97 38.81
N GLY A 414 -37.04 -26.85 37.58
CA GLY A 414 -37.30 -27.76 36.47
C GLY A 414 -35.96 -28.12 35.84
N THR A 415 -35.33 -29.18 36.33
CA THR A 415 -34.15 -29.80 35.72
C THR A 415 -34.52 -30.35 34.35
N SER A 416 -34.28 -29.58 33.29
CA SER A 416 -34.25 -30.09 31.91
C SER A 416 -32.80 -30.18 31.46
N ASP A 417 -32.18 -31.33 31.76
CA ASP A 417 -31.03 -31.84 31.03
C ASP A 417 -31.42 -31.96 29.55
N SER A 418 -31.12 -30.94 28.77
CA SER A 418 -31.19 -31.00 27.31
C SER A 418 -29.80 -30.77 26.75
N ASN A 419 -28.97 -31.80 26.88
CA ASN A 419 -27.82 -32.00 26.00
C ASN A 419 -28.35 -32.19 24.57
N PHE A 420 -28.65 -31.09 23.88
CA PHE A 420 -28.86 -31.08 22.44
C PHE A 420 -27.49 -31.22 21.75
N SER A 421 -26.95 -32.44 21.77
CA SER A 421 -25.95 -32.82 20.78
C SER A 421 -26.70 -33.09 19.48
N LEU A 422 -26.51 -32.23 18.48
CA LEU A 422 -26.92 -32.54 17.12
C LEU A 422 -26.24 -33.84 16.70
N THR A 423 -27.01 -34.81 16.20
CA THR A 423 -26.43 -36.03 15.63
C THR A 423 -25.71 -35.69 14.33
N ASP A 424 -24.69 -36.46 13.96
CA ASP A 424 -23.93 -36.25 12.72
C ASP A 424 -24.86 -36.16 11.48
N ASP A 425 -25.97 -36.90 11.48
CA ASP A 425 -26.99 -36.83 10.43
C ASP A 425 -27.73 -35.49 10.37
N GLN A 426 -27.99 -34.85 11.52
CA GLN A 426 -28.58 -33.52 11.57
C GLN A 426 -27.58 -32.45 11.11
N ILE A 427 -26.29 -32.63 11.42
CA ILE A 427 -25.22 -31.76 10.92
C ILE A 427 -25.11 -31.90 9.39
N PHE A 428 -25.15 -33.12 8.86
CA PHE A 428 -25.16 -33.37 7.41
C PHE A 428 -26.40 -32.78 6.71
N ALA A 429 -27.58 -32.86 7.33
CA ALA A 429 -28.80 -32.27 6.79
C ALA A 429 -28.70 -30.73 6.73
N ILE A 430 -28.13 -30.10 7.75
CA ILE A 430 -27.89 -28.66 7.78
C ILE A 430 -26.89 -28.26 6.68
N ILE A 431 -25.76 -28.97 6.54
CA ILE A 431 -24.77 -28.68 5.49
C ILE A 431 -25.39 -28.79 4.09
N LYS A 432 -26.18 -29.84 3.84
CA LYS A 432 -26.86 -30.05 2.56
C LYS A 432 -27.90 -28.98 2.26
N GLN A 433 -28.55 -28.43 3.29
CA GLN A 433 -29.49 -27.33 3.16
C GLN A 433 -28.80 -26.02 2.77
N TYR A 434 -27.57 -25.79 3.22
CA TYR A 434 -26.78 -24.60 2.86
C TYR A 434 -26.01 -24.73 1.54
N GLU A 435 -25.64 -25.94 1.10
CA GLU A 435 -25.00 -26.16 -0.21
C GLU A 435 -25.95 -25.85 -1.39
N LEU A 436 -27.26 -26.13 -1.24
CA LEU A 436 -28.28 -25.86 -2.26
C LEU A 436 -28.51 -24.37 -2.56
N ASP A 437 -28.07 -23.47 -1.66
CA ASP A 437 -28.23 -22.02 -1.82
C ASP A 437 -27.02 -21.34 -2.51
N THR A 438 -25.97 -22.10 -2.88
CA THR A 438 -24.74 -21.53 -3.48
C THR A 438 -24.70 -21.54 -5.01
N ASP A 439 -25.70 -22.11 -5.69
CA ASP A 439 -25.85 -22.02 -7.14
C ASP A 439 -26.44 -20.67 -7.57
N ILE A 440 -25.72 -19.58 -7.28
CA ILE A 440 -25.97 -18.28 -7.89
C ILE A 440 -25.19 -18.26 -9.22
N PRO A 441 -25.86 -18.26 -10.40
CA PRO A 441 -25.15 -18.17 -11.66
C PRO A 441 -24.43 -16.83 -11.73
N ASN A 442 -23.10 -16.92 -11.83
CA ASN A 442 -22.17 -15.80 -11.92
C ASN A 442 -22.41 -15.02 -13.23
N THR A 443 -23.43 -14.17 -13.23
CA THR A 443 -23.85 -13.39 -14.39
C THR A 443 -23.39 -11.97 -14.17
N SER A 444 -22.31 -11.58 -14.87
CA SER A 444 -21.72 -10.25 -14.85
C SER A 444 -22.76 -9.18 -15.23
N TRP A 445 -23.34 -8.53 -14.22
CA TRP A 445 -24.30 -7.44 -14.41
C TRP A 445 -23.56 -6.12 -14.64
N SER A 446 -23.59 -5.62 -15.87
CA SER A 446 -23.32 -4.21 -16.18
C SER A 446 -24.66 -3.45 -16.16
N PRO A 447 -24.85 -2.41 -15.35
CA PRO A 447 -26.12 -1.70 -15.28
C PRO A 447 -26.31 -0.84 -16.53
N LYS A 448 -27.29 -1.21 -17.38
CA LYS A 448 -27.84 -0.32 -18.39
C LYS A 448 -28.80 0.66 -17.72
N LYS A 449 -28.49 1.95 -17.82
CA LYS A 449 -29.43 3.05 -17.51
C LYS A 449 -30.59 3.01 -18.49
N GLU A 450 -31.77 2.63 -18.02
CA GLU A 450 -33.02 2.86 -18.74
C GLU A 450 -33.60 4.22 -18.38
N VAL A 451 -34.15 4.85 -19.41
CA VAL A 451 -34.78 6.18 -19.41
C VAL A 451 -36.28 5.93 -19.32
N GLU A 452 -36.92 6.41 -18.25
CA GLU A 452 -38.36 6.27 -18.07
C GLU A 452 -39.17 7.11 -19.09
N PRO A 453 -40.32 6.61 -19.58
CA PRO A 453 -41.24 7.38 -20.40
C PRO A 453 -42.24 8.16 -19.52
N SER A 454 -42.40 9.44 -19.84
CA SER A 454 -43.34 10.37 -19.20
C SER A 454 -44.79 10.07 -19.59
N PRO A 455 -45.77 10.11 -18.66
CA PRO A 455 -47.18 10.09 -19.01
C PRO A 455 -47.72 11.50 -19.30
N SER A 456 -48.62 11.55 -20.27
CA SER A 456 -49.22 12.74 -20.87
C SER A 456 -50.51 13.21 -20.19
N LYS A 457 -50.65 14.56 -20.12
CA LYS A 457 -51.86 15.41 -20.18
C LYS A 457 -52.85 15.47 -18.98
N SER A 458 -52.73 16.59 -18.26
CA SER A 458 -53.71 17.65 -17.87
C SER A 458 -55.21 17.35 -17.68
N PRO A 459 -55.90 18.12 -16.80
CA PRO A 459 -56.47 19.39 -17.27
C PRO A 459 -56.35 20.60 -16.32
N GLU A 460 -56.64 21.75 -16.92
CA GLU A 460 -56.65 23.14 -16.47
C GLU A 460 -57.25 23.42 -15.08
N ARG A 461 -56.60 24.31 -14.34
CA ARG A 461 -57.27 25.27 -13.45
C ARG A 461 -56.40 26.52 -13.28
N GLU A 462 -56.90 27.61 -13.83
CA GLU A 462 -56.44 28.97 -13.57
C GLU A 462 -56.71 29.29 -12.09
N ASN A 463 -55.69 29.74 -11.38
CA ASN A 463 -55.81 30.57 -10.19
C ASN A 463 -54.49 31.34 -10.02
N GLU A 464 -54.59 32.64 -10.23
CA GLU A 464 -53.59 33.65 -9.95
C GLU A 464 -53.21 33.59 -8.45
N SER A 465 -51.91 33.50 -8.17
CA SER A 465 -51.35 33.68 -6.82
C SER A 465 -49.89 34.09 -6.96
N ASP A 466 -49.66 35.39 -6.73
CA ASP A 466 -48.36 36.03 -6.68
C ASP A 466 -47.53 35.50 -5.50
N GLY A 467 -46.41 34.84 -5.82
CA GLY A 467 -45.36 34.47 -4.88
C GLY A 467 -44.15 33.88 -5.61
N PRO A 468 -42.90 34.24 -5.27
CA PRO A 468 -41.74 33.87 -6.07
C PRO A 468 -41.43 32.38 -5.88
N HIS A 469 -41.95 31.56 -6.79
CA HIS A 469 -41.63 30.15 -6.84
C HIS A 469 -40.12 29.97 -6.97
N ILE A 470 -39.55 29.27 -5.99
CA ILE A 470 -38.19 28.75 -5.99
C ILE A 470 -38.12 27.73 -7.14
N SER A 471 -37.80 28.22 -8.33
CA SER A 471 -37.50 27.43 -9.51
C SER A 471 -36.29 26.53 -9.21
N ASP A 472 -36.43 25.23 -9.48
CA ASP A 472 -35.35 24.25 -9.43
C ASP A 472 -34.08 24.86 -10.09
N PRO A 473 -32.90 24.82 -9.43
CA PRO A 473 -31.65 25.32 -10.00
C PRO A 473 -31.37 24.79 -11.41
N LYS A 474 -31.83 23.57 -11.73
CA LYS A 474 -31.72 22.99 -13.08
C LYS A 474 -32.58 23.73 -14.11
N GLU A 475 -33.77 24.17 -13.72
CA GLU A 475 -34.68 24.91 -14.59
C GLU A 475 -34.17 26.33 -14.86
N ARG A 476 -33.60 27.00 -13.83
CA ARG A 476 -32.90 28.29 -14.02
C ARG A 476 -31.75 28.15 -15.00
N PHE A 477 -30.92 27.12 -14.85
CA PHE A 477 -29.80 26.89 -15.75
C PHE A 477 -30.25 26.61 -17.19
N ALA A 478 -31.31 25.82 -17.36
CA ALA A 478 -31.89 25.55 -18.68
C ALA A 478 -32.40 26.83 -19.36
N ARG A 479 -33.12 27.70 -18.64
CA ARG A 479 -33.59 29.00 -19.17
C ARG A 479 -32.43 29.92 -19.54
N THR A 480 -31.34 29.94 -18.75
CA THR A 480 -30.15 30.74 -19.06
C THR A 480 -29.45 30.25 -20.33
N LEU A 481 -29.37 28.93 -20.54
CA LEU A 481 -28.81 28.38 -21.77
C LEU A 481 -29.69 28.66 -23.00
N GLU A 482 -31.00 28.64 -22.84
CA GLU A 482 -31.94 28.95 -23.91
C GLU A 482 -31.87 30.43 -24.33
N THR A 483 -31.78 31.34 -23.35
CA THR A 483 -31.56 32.78 -23.63
C THR A 483 -30.23 33.04 -24.32
N LEU A 484 -29.13 32.40 -23.90
CA LEU A 484 -27.84 32.51 -24.59
C LEU A 484 -27.91 31.97 -26.03
N ARG A 485 -28.63 30.86 -26.24
CA ARG A 485 -28.82 30.29 -27.59
C ARG A 485 -29.62 31.23 -28.50
N LEU A 486 -30.67 31.87 -27.98
CA LEU A 486 -31.43 32.88 -28.71
C LEU A 486 -30.58 34.11 -29.04
N PHE A 487 -29.75 34.57 -28.10
CA PHE A 487 -28.85 35.70 -28.31
C PHE A 487 -27.83 35.44 -29.44
N HIS A 488 -27.26 34.24 -29.48
CA HIS A 488 -26.37 33.84 -30.58
C HIS A 488 -27.08 33.73 -31.92
N LYS A 489 -28.32 33.23 -31.93
CA LYS A 489 -29.15 33.18 -33.15
C LYS A 489 -29.43 34.59 -33.68
N TYR A 490 -29.74 35.53 -32.79
CA TYR A 490 -29.98 36.92 -33.14
C TYR A 490 -28.72 37.63 -33.65
N LYS A 491 -27.56 37.36 -33.02
CA LYS A 491 -26.27 37.92 -33.47
C LYS A 491 -25.90 37.47 -34.89
N ASN A 492 -26.26 36.25 -35.26
CA ASN A 492 -25.98 35.70 -36.58
C ASN A 492 -27.05 36.04 -37.64
N GLN A 493 -28.19 36.61 -37.23
CA GLN A 493 -29.23 37.11 -38.13
C GLN A 493 -29.14 38.63 -38.37
N LYS A 494 -28.13 39.29 -37.80
CA LYS A 494 -27.88 40.70 -38.13
C LYS A 494 -27.24 40.75 -39.52
N ASP A 495 -28.08 40.93 -40.53
CA ASP A 495 -27.69 41.04 -41.93
C ASP A 495 -26.58 42.11 -42.10
N PRO A 496 -25.54 41.83 -42.89
CA PRO A 496 -24.44 42.76 -43.12
C PRO A 496 -24.79 43.93 -44.06
N ASN A 497 -26.07 44.17 -44.35
CA ASN A 497 -26.51 45.14 -45.36
C ASN A 497 -27.02 46.49 -44.82
N ASP A 498 -27.00 46.72 -43.50
CA ASP A 498 -27.28 48.05 -42.96
C ASP A 498 -25.97 48.75 -42.60
N GLY A 499 -25.43 49.50 -43.57
CA GLY A 499 -24.22 50.29 -43.37
C GLY A 499 -23.68 51.04 -44.58
N ASP A 500 -24.53 51.75 -45.32
CA ASP A 500 -24.15 52.96 -46.06
C ASP A 500 -25.33 53.93 -46.03
N LEU A 501 -25.33 54.84 -45.04
CA LEU A 501 -26.01 56.15 -45.06
C LEU A 501 -25.37 57.07 -44.02
#